data_AF-A0A502FK33-F1
#
_entry.id   AF-A0A502FK33-F1
#
_cell.length_a   1.000
_cell.length_b   1.000
_cell.length_c   1.000
_cell.angle_alpha   90.00
_cell.angle_beta   90.00
_cell.angle_gamma   90.00
#
_symmetry.space_group_name_H-M   'P 1'
#
loop_
_entity.id
_entity.type
_entity.pdbx_description
1 polymer ?
#
loop_
_entity_poly.entity_id
_entity_poly.type
_entity_poly.pdbx_seq_one_letter_code
_entity_poly.pdbx_strand_id
1 'polypeptide(L)'
;MRKFSILTAGVALLALGACAHGKGGRAGPDEFSVARQAPLVIPPDFSLTPPKPGAARANDVSANAQALDALFGGTAARSASESATLSQAGVDSDDPGIRSSVGDPGTTVVDKGTTTRDVVAAPEGDGQAAKATAPK
;
A
#
# COMPACT_ATOMS: atom_id res chain seq x y z
N MET A 1 13.26 -34.66 72.13
CA MET A 1 13.10 -34.40 70.68
C MET A 1 11.75 -34.86 70.13
N ARG A 2 11.26 -36.08 70.41
CA ARG A 2 9.92 -36.55 69.97
C ARG A 2 8.72 -35.67 70.37
N LYS A 3 8.74 -35.10 71.59
CA LYS A 3 7.67 -34.22 72.10
C LYS A 3 7.57 -32.89 71.34
N PHE A 4 8.71 -32.36 70.87
CA PHE A 4 8.77 -31.15 70.05
C PHE A 4 8.25 -31.39 68.63
N SER A 5 8.49 -32.58 68.06
CA SER A 5 7.93 -32.96 66.75
C SER A 5 6.41 -33.13 66.77
N ILE A 6 5.83 -33.60 67.87
CA ILE A 6 4.37 -33.73 68.00
C ILE A 6 3.72 -32.35 68.17
N LEU A 7 4.37 -31.45 68.92
CA LEU A 7 3.87 -30.08 69.12
C LEU A 7 3.87 -29.28 67.81
N THR A 8 4.93 -29.42 67.02
CA THR A 8 5.06 -28.74 65.71
C THR A 8 4.08 -29.30 64.67
N ALA A 9 3.83 -30.61 64.66
CA ALA A 9 2.81 -31.21 63.79
C ALA A 9 1.38 -30.76 64.15
N GLY A 10 1.07 -30.63 65.44
CA GLY A 10 -0.25 -30.14 65.90
C GLY A 10 -0.50 -28.67 65.51
N VAL A 11 0.50 -27.80 65.67
CA VAL A 11 0.42 -26.40 65.25
C VAL A 11 0.25 -26.28 63.72
N ALA A 12 0.92 -27.13 62.94
CA ALA A 12 0.76 -27.15 61.50
C ALA A 12 -0.68 -27.51 61.07
N LEU A 13 -1.31 -28.49 61.72
CA LEU A 13 -2.70 -28.88 61.42
C LEU A 13 -3.73 -27.79 61.80
N LEU A 14 -3.50 -27.05 62.88
CA LEU A 14 -4.33 -25.89 63.27
C LEU A 14 -4.17 -24.71 62.30
N ALA A 15 -2.99 -24.51 61.72
CA ALA A 15 -2.74 -23.47 60.72
C ALA A 15 -3.49 -23.71 59.39
N LEU A 16 -3.80 -24.97 59.04
CA LEU A 16 -4.56 -25.29 57.83
C LEU A 16 -6.09 -25.09 57.99
N GLY A 17 -6.61 -24.95 59.21
CA GLY A 17 -8.03 -24.75 59.47
C GLY A 17 -8.57 -23.34 59.22
N ALA A 18 -7.69 -22.36 58.95
CA ALA A 18 -8.06 -20.94 58.82
C ALA A 18 -8.78 -20.58 57.52
N CYS A 19 -8.84 -21.48 56.52
CA CYS A 19 -9.53 -21.22 55.24
C CYS A 19 -11.01 -21.64 55.23
N ALA A 20 -11.59 -22.04 56.36
CA ALA A 20 -12.95 -22.58 56.44
C ALA A 20 -14.00 -21.61 57.04
N HIS A 21 -13.74 -20.31 57.09
CA HIS A 21 -14.71 -19.32 57.57
C HIS A 21 -14.75 -18.07 56.70
N GLY A 22 -15.89 -17.86 56.03
CA GLY A 22 -16.21 -16.59 55.40
C GLY A 22 -16.81 -16.72 54.01
N LYS A 23 -18.05 -17.21 53.92
CA LYS A 23 -18.98 -16.70 52.90
C LYS A 23 -19.23 -15.22 53.21
N GLY A 24 -18.29 -14.36 52.85
CA GLY A 24 -18.32 -12.93 53.09
C GLY A 24 -18.55 -12.16 51.80
N GLY A 25 -19.79 -12.20 51.31
CA GLY A 25 -20.26 -11.36 50.20
C GLY A 25 -19.79 -11.83 48.83
N ARG A 26 -20.74 -11.94 47.89
CA ARG A 26 -20.40 -12.01 46.47
C ARG A 26 -19.82 -10.65 46.08
N ALA A 27 -18.53 -10.43 46.34
CA ALA A 27 -17.78 -9.31 45.78
C ALA A 27 -17.41 -9.62 44.31
N GLY A 28 -18.39 -10.14 43.56
CA GLY A 28 -18.31 -10.11 42.11
C GLY A 28 -18.51 -8.67 41.65
N PRO A 29 -17.98 -8.28 40.48
CA PRO A 29 -18.30 -6.98 39.91
C PRO A 29 -19.81 -6.81 39.84
N ASP A 30 -20.32 -5.68 40.31
CA ASP A 30 -21.76 -5.39 40.32
C ASP A 30 -22.28 -5.28 38.87
N GLU A 31 -22.85 -6.37 38.37
CA GLU A 31 -23.45 -6.47 37.03
C GLU A 31 -24.64 -5.51 36.78
N PHE A 32 -25.16 -4.86 37.82
CA PHE A 32 -26.19 -3.80 37.72
C PHE A 32 -25.64 -2.40 37.95
N SER A 33 -24.32 -2.24 38.08
CA SER A 33 -23.70 -0.92 38.19
C SER A 33 -23.82 -0.17 36.86
N VAL A 34 -24.68 0.84 36.84
CA VAL A 34 -24.87 1.69 35.66
C VAL A 34 -23.76 2.75 35.62
N ALA A 35 -22.82 2.60 34.69
CA ALA A 35 -21.86 3.65 34.37
C ALA A 35 -22.59 4.85 33.75
N ARG A 36 -22.14 6.08 34.04
CA ARG A 36 -22.71 7.28 33.44
C ARG A 36 -22.45 7.25 31.93
N GLN A 37 -23.51 7.18 31.14
CA GLN A 37 -23.43 7.30 29.69
C GLN A 37 -22.89 8.69 29.32
N ALA A 38 -21.94 8.75 28.38
CA ALA A 38 -21.53 10.03 27.80
C ALA A 38 -22.76 10.74 27.21
N PRO A 39 -22.86 12.07 27.34
CA PRO A 39 -23.99 12.82 26.77
C PRO A 39 -24.16 12.52 25.28
N LEU A 40 -25.39 12.31 24.83
CA LEU A 40 -25.66 12.17 23.40
C LEU A 40 -25.44 13.53 22.73
N VAL A 41 -24.34 13.65 22.00
CA VAL A 41 -24.09 14.79 21.13
C VAL A 41 -24.84 14.53 19.84
N ILE A 42 -25.81 15.39 19.53
CA ILE A 42 -26.43 15.41 18.21
C ILE A 42 -25.35 15.86 17.23
N PRO A 43 -24.98 15.03 16.23
CA PRO A 43 -24.02 15.44 15.21
C PRO A 43 -24.52 16.72 14.51
N PRO A 44 -23.63 17.61 14.06
CA PRO A 44 -24.05 18.76 13.26
C PRO A 44 -24.84 18.26 12.05
N ASP A 45 -25.97 18.91 11.76
CA ASP A 45 -26.75 18.65 10.56
C ASP A 45 -25.88 19.01 9.34
N PHE A 46 -25.25 18.01 8.74
CA PHE A 46 -24.57 18.19 7.47
C PHE A 46 -25.66 18.22 6.39
N SER A 47 -25.99 19.41 5.92
CA SER A 47 -26.83 19.64 4.72
C SER A 47 -26.07 19.27 3.44
N LEU A 48 -25.54 18.05 3.39
CA LEU A 48 -24.94 17.52 2.18
C LEU A 48 -26.03 17.41 1.13
N THR A 49 -25.89 18.19 0.07
CA THR A 49 -26.78 18.08 -1.09
C THR A 49 -26.57 16.70 -1.72
N PRO A 50 -27.61 15.86 -1.84
CA PRO A 50 -27.48 14.56 -2.48
C PRO A 50 -26.90 14.73 -3.90
N PRO A 51 -25.95 13.87 -4.32
CA PRO A 51 -25.41 13.93 -5.67
C PRO A 51 -26.55 13.74 -6.69
N LYS A 52 -26.54 14.55 -7.75
CA LYS A 52 -27.58 14.48 -8.79
C LYS A 52 -27.63 13.08 -9.41
N PRO A 53 -28.81 12.45 -9.55
CA PRO A 53 -28.94 11.18 -10.27
C PRO A 53 -28.34 11.30 -11.68
N GLY A 54 -27.42 10.40 -12.05
CA GLY A 54 -26.76 10.38 -13.36
C GLY A 54 -25.53 11.29 -13.51
N ALA A 55 -25.16 12.08 -12.49
CA ALA A 55 -23.87 12.75 -12.49
C ALA A 55 -22.72 11.74 -12.30
N ALA A 56 -21.59 11.97 -12.98
CA ALA A 56 -20.38 11.18 -12.80
C ALA A 56 -20.04 11.09 -11.30
N ARG A 57 -19.80 9.87 -10.80
CA ARG A 57 -19.41 9.65 -9.41
C ARG A 57 -18.06 10.34 -9.19
N ALA A 58 -17.94 11.15 -8.14
CA ALA A 58 -16.66 11.80 -7.82
C ALA A 58 -15.52 10.80 -7.51
N ASN A 59 -15.87 9.54 -7.23
CA ASN A 59 -14.94 8.46 -6.88
C ASN A 59 -14.83 7.37 -7.96
N ASP A 60 -15.06 7.69 -9.23
CA ASP A 60 -14.94 6.72 -10.33
C ASP A 60 -13.47 6.43 -10.70
N VAL A 61 -12.60 6.32 -9.69
CA VAL A 61 -11.25 5.82 -9.86
C VAL A 61 -11.34 4.31 -9.72
N SER A 62 -11.01 3.59 -10.79
CA SER A 62 -11.02 2.13 -10.75
C SER A 62 -10.14 1.63 -9.59
N ALA A 63 -10.67 0.72 -8.77
CA ALA A 63 -9.93 0.17 -7.63
C ALA A 63 -8.60 -0.48 -8.05
N ASN A 64 -8.54 -1.02 -9.26
CA ASN A 64 -7.32 -1.55 -9.85
C ASN A 64 -6.27 -0.44 -10.11
N ALA A 65 -6.67 0.68 -10.71
CA ALA A 65 -5.76 1.81 -10.91
C ALA A 65 -5.24 2.37 -9.58
N GLN A 66 -6.09 2.44 -8.54
CA GLN A 66 -5.64 2.84 -7.19
C GLN A 66 -4.66 1.86 -6.56
N ALA A 67 -4.89 0.55 -6.73
CA ALA A 67 -3.96 -0.46 -6.22
C ALA A 67 -2.60 -0.39 -6.93
N LEU A 68 -2.60 -0.18 -8.26
CA LEU A 68 -1.38 0.01 -9.04
C LEU A 68 -0.65 1.30 -8.65
N ASP A 69 -1.37 2.40 -8.46
CA ASP A 69 -0.80 3.67 -8.01
C ASP A 69 -0.19 3.55 -6.61
N ALA A 70 -0.88 2.89 -5.68
CA ALA A 70 -0.38 2.66 -4.32
C ALA A 70 0.84 1.71 -4.29
N LEU A 71 0.88 0.71 -5.16
CA LEU A 71 1.98 -0.26 -5.22
C LEU A 71 3.22 0.28 -5.93
N PHE A 72 3.03 1.07 -6.99
CA PHE A 72 4.11 1.52 -7.88
C PHE A 72 4.39 3.03 -7.81
N GLY A 73 3.61 3.79 -7.04
CA GLY A 73 3.78 5.25 -6.85
C GLY A 73 3.38 6.08 -8.08
N GLY A 74 2.53 5.53 -8.94
CA GLY A 74 2.10 6.21 -10.16
C GLY A 74 3.16 6.26 -11.26
N THR A 75 2.96 7.15 -12.23
CA THR A 75 3.94 7.34 -13.31
C THR A 75 5.10 8.20 -12.81
N ALA A 76 6.30 7.60 -12.76
CA ALA A 76 7.51 8.35 -12.45
C ALA A 76 7.77 9.42 -13.53
N ALA A 77 8.00 10.66 -13.08
CA ALA A 77 8.38 11.75 -13.97
C ALA A 77 9.67 11.38 -14.71
N ARG A 78 9.62 11.40 -16.04
CA ARG A 78 10.80 11.11 -16.87
C ARG A 78 11.78 12.27 -16.80
N SER A 79 13.06 11.93 -16.87
CA SER A 79 14.10 12.96 -16.91
C SER A 79 13.94 13.84 -18.15
N ALA A 80 14.40 15.09 -18.08
CA ALA A 80 14.36 15.99 -19.22
C ALA A 80 15.15 15.43 -20.41
N SER A 81 16.26 14.75 -20.16
CA SER A 81 17.07 14.08 -21.20
C SER A 81 16.36 12.89 -21.83
N GLU A 82 15.67 12.06 -21.04
CA GLU A 82 14.86 10.96 -21.57
C GLU A 82 13.72 11.50 -22.44
N SER A 83 12.98 12.49 -21.95
CA SER A 83 11.87 13.10 -22.70
C SER A 83 12.36 13.72 -24.02
N ALA A 84 13.49 14.43 -23.99
CA ALA A 84 14.11 15.00 -25.17
C ALA A 84 14.57 13.92 -26.17
N THR A 85 15.15 12.82 -25.67
CA THR A 85 15.59 11.70 -26.50
C THR A 85 14.41 10.99 -27.15
N LEU A 86 13.31 10.77 -26.42
CA LEU A 86 12.08 10.17 -26.93
C LEU A 86 11.40 11.05 -27.99
N SER A 87 11.39 12.36 -27.76
CA SER A 87 10.89 13.32 -28.76
C SER A 87 11.75 13.31 -30.02
N GLN A 88 13.08 13.29 -29.89
CA GLN A 88 14.00 13.17 -31.02
C GLN A 88 13.94 11.80 -31.72
N ALA A 89 13.57 10.75 -30.99
CA ALA A 89 13.30 9.43 -31.54
C ALA A 89 11.95 9.35 -32.30
N GLY A 90 11.12 10.40 -32.22
CA GLY A 90 9.87 10.49 -33.00
C GLY A 90 8.71 9.70 -32.39
N VAL A 91 8.61 9.64 -31.05
CA VAL A 91 7.52 8.92 -30.35
C VAL A 91 6.11 9.36 -30.79
N ASP A 92 5.95 10.59 -31.29
CA ASP A 92 4.67 11.12 -31.79
C ASP A 92 4.37 10.75 -33.26
N SER A 93 5.34 10.15 -33.96
CA SER A 93 5.21 9.79 -35.38
C SER A 93 4.87 8.31 -35.63
N ASP A 94 4.67 7.55 -34.56
CA ASP A 94 4.34 6.12 -34.64
C ASP A 94 2.90 5.89 -35.12
N ASP A 95 2.73 5.06 -36.16
CA ASP A 95 1.41 4.56 -36.59
C ASP A 95 0.87 3.58 -35.51
N PRO A 96 -0.33 3.79 -34.95
CA PRO A 96 -0.94 2.90 -33.96
C PRO A 96 -0.97 1.41 -34.35
N GLY A 97 -0.96 1.11 -35.66
CA GLY A 97 -0.94 -0.24 -36.21
C GLY A 97 0.43 -0.78 -36.62
N ILE A 98 1.53 -0.03 -36.37
CA ILE A 98 2.85 -0.34 -36.93
C ILE A 98 3.35 -1.75 -36.58
N ARG A 99 3.00 -2.26 -35.39
CA ARG A 99 3.40 -3.62 -34.97
C ARG A 99 2.73 -4.72 -35.79
N SER A 100 1.54 -4.44 -36.32
CA SER A 100 0.82 -5.36 -37.20
C SER A 100 1.29 -5.23 -38.65
N SER A 101 1.53 -4.00 -39.13
CA SER A 101 1.96 -3.78 -40.52
C SER A 101 3.41 -4.20 -40.76
N VAL A 102 4.32 -3.99 -39.81
CA VAL A 102 5.74 -4.43 -39.93
C VAL A 102 5.87 -5.96 -39.98
N GLY A 103 4.93 -6.68 -39.35
CA GLY A 103 4.90 -8.14 -39.38
C GLY A 103 4.14 -8.74 -40.57
N ASP A 104 3.48 -7.92 -41.39
CA ASP A 104 2.73 -8.38 -42.54
C ASP A 104 3.67 -8.84 -43.67
N PRO A 105 3.48 -10.05 -44.25
CA PRO A 105 4.32 -10.53 -45.35
C PRO A 105 4.30 -9.65 -46.60
N GLY A 106 3.29 -8.77 -46.77
CA GLY A 106 3.21 -7.81 -47.86
C GLY A 106 4.04 -6.53 -47.66
N THR A 107 4.51 -6.27 -46.44
CA THR A 107 5.27 -5.06 -46.12
C THR A 107 6.75 -5.24 -46.46
N THR A 108 7.19 -4.60 -47.54
CA THR A 108 8.57 -4.69 -48.03
C THR A 108 9.50 -3.62 -47.44
N VAL A 109 8.96 -2.48 -47.01
CA VAL A 109 9.71 -1.35 -46.46
C VAL A 109 8.99 -0.80 -45.24
N VAL A 110 9.76 -0.44 -44.22
CA VAL A 110 9.26 0.16 -42.98
C VAL A 110 9.99 1.47 -42.77
N ASP A 111 9.25 2.56 -42.58
CA ASP A 111 9.88 3.81 -42.15
C ASP A 111 10.34 3.68 -40.70
N LYS A 112 11.62 3.96 -40.47
CA LYS A 112 12.26 3.91 -39.15
C LYS A 112 12.53 5.29 -38.59
N GLY A 113 12.08 6.35 -39.27
CA GLY A 113 12.47 7.72 -38.94
C GLY A 113 13.95 8.00 -39.27
N THR A 114 14.34 9.26 -39.13
CA THR A 114 15.70 9.71 -39.44
C THR A 114 16.68 9.29 -38.34
N THR A 115 16.34 9.51 -37.07
CA THR A 115 17.22 9.24 -35.93
C THR A 115 17.64 7.77 -35.85
N THR A 116 16.70 6.82 -35.95
CA THR A 116 17.04 5.39 -35.92
C THR A 116 17.82 4.96 -37.15
N ARG A 117 17.51 5.53 -38.32
CA ARG A 117 18.26 5.25 -39.56
C ARG A 117 19.71 5.72 -39.45
N ASP A 118 19.93 6.90 -38.89
CA ASP A 118 21.26 7.46 -38.67
C ASP A 118 22.07 6.63 -37.67
N VAL A 119 21.43 6.15 -36.59
CA VAL A 119 22.06 5.26 -35.59
C VAL A 119 22.44 3.91 -36.22
N VAL A 120 21.57 3.31 -37.03
CA VAL A 120 21.85 2.01 -37.68
C VAL A 120 22.93 2.13 -38.76
N ALA A 121 22.99 3.26 -39.46
CA ALA A 121 24.00 3.53 -40.47
C ALA A 121 25.33 4.04 -39.88
N ALA A 122 25.38 4.33 -38.58
CA ALA A 122 26.58 4.86 -37.93
C ALA A 122 27.71 3.83 -37.93
N PRO A 123 28.95 4.23 -38.30
CA PRO A 123 30.11 3.36 -38.20
C PRO A 123 30.43 3.03 -36.73
N GLU A 124 31.01 1.85 -36.49
CA GLU A 124 31.45 1.44 -35.16
C GLU A 124 32.51 2.40 -34.61
N GLY A 125 32.23 2.97 -33.43
CA GLY A 125 33.17 3.85 -32.74
C GLY A 125 32.51 4.73 -31.70
N ASP A 126 33.34 5.46 -30.95
CA ASP A 126 32.87 6.48 -30.03
C ASP A 126 32.32 7.65 -30.87
N GLY A 127 30.99 7.68 -31.05
CA GLY A 127 30.33 8.73 -31.83
C GLY A 127 30.72 10.14 -31.38
N GLN A 128 30.59 11.12 -32.28
CA GLN A 128 31.02 12.51 -32.05
C GLN A 128 30.32 13.19 -30.86
N ALA A 129 29.17 12.68 -30.39
CA ALA A 129 28.25 13.41 -29.53
C ALA A 129 28.23 13.00 -28.05
N ALA A 130 28.70 11.81 -27.65
CA ALA A 130 28.65 11.41 -26.23
C ALA A 130 29.60 10.27 -25.89
N LYS A 131 30.37 10.43 -24.80
CA LYS A 131 31.06 9.33 -24.10
C LYS A 131 30.46 9.17 -22.72
N ALA A 132 30.07 7.96 -22.35
CA ALA A 132 29.67 7.62 -20.99
C ALA A 132 30.82 6.88 -20.29
N THR A 133 31.35 7.48 -19.22
CA THR A 133 32.33 6.82 -18.34
C THR A 133 31.58 6.15 -17.20
N ALA A 134 31.77 4.85 -17.00
CA ALA A 134 31.20 4.15 -15.85
C ALA A 134 31.80 4.74 -14.55
N PRO A 135 30.97 5.07 -13.53
CA PRO A 135 31.48 5.50 -12.23
C PRO A 135 32.28 4.36 -11.59
N LYS A 136 33.38 4.72 -10.93
CA LYS A 136 34.29 3.79 -10.24
C LYS A 136 33.78 3.40 -8.87
#